data_AF-A0AAD5E2J9-F1
#
_entry.id   AF-A0AAD5E2J9-F1
#
_cell.length_a   1.000
_cell.length_b   1.000
_cell.length_c   1.000
_cell.angle_alpha   90.00
_cell.angle_beta   90.00
_cell.angle_gamma   90.00
#
_symmetry.space_group_name_H-M   'P 1'
#
loop_
_entity.id
_entity.type
_entity.pdbx_description
1 polymer ?
#
loop_
_entity_poly.entity_id
_entity_poly.type
_entity_poly.pdbx_seq_one_letter_code
_entity_poly.pdbx_strand_id
1 'polypeptide(L)'
;MLLVYSAVADHGVPEQLLDDTMAAQRAFFSLPLEQKMRIAVNKYYRGYTPMAEETLDPSRSRRGDTHEGIYYGRHVEEGSEEAKLPLHGPNQWPDEALVPGYRAATEAYWEATAAVGFRLLRLLGLSLGLGAGALFSALLYAAHDCTATAALQICTDGATWRGVDPLPGCFIVNIGDMLCRWTNGRYKSTLHRVVNTTGRERYSLPLFFEPNFDALVVALDSCVEEGQAPLFPPITAGEHLLERYHATHAGYGKAAAEQAAAAAGVDKQDGQ
;
A
#
# COMPACT_ATOMS: atom_id res chain seq x y z
N MET A 1 15.21 12.55 18.96
CA MET A 1 14.47 11.29 18.97
C MET A 1 13.96 11.04 17.56
N LEU A 2 14.49 10.05 16.85
CA LEU A 2 14.07 9.73 15.48
C LEU A 2 12.75 8.96 15.56
N LEU A 3 11.72 9.45 14.87
CA LEU A 3 10.42 8.78 14.80
C LEU A 3 10.56 7.57 13.87
N VAL A 4 10.55 6.36 14.44
CA VAL A 4 10.71 5.10 13.68
C VAL A 4 9.35 4.59 13.18
N TYR A 5 8.31 4.77 14.01
CA TYR A 5 6.88 4.56 13.76
C TYR A 5 6.09 5.32 14.83
N SER A 6 4.76 5.38 14.71
CA SER A 6 3.88 5.95 15.74
C SER A 6 2.56 5.20 15.82
N ALA A 7 1.99 5.14 17.01
CA ALA A 7 0.63 4.68 17.22
C ALA A 7 -0.31 5.90 17.26
N VAL A 8 -1.35 5.90 16.44
CA VAL A 8 -2.37 6.95 16.39
C VAL A 8 -3.65 6.42 16.99
N ALA A 9 -3.94 6.86 18.21
CA ALA A 9 -5.22 6.67 18.89
C ALA A 9 -6.20 7.79 18.53
N ASP A 10 -7.47 7.64 18.93
CA ASP A 10 -8.52 8.65 18.77
C ASP A 10 -8.62 9.19 17.33
N HIS A 11 -8.36 8.31 16.35
CA HIS A 11 -8.28 8.66 14.94
C HIS A 11 -9.65 9.04 14.33
N GLY A 12 -10.75 8.76 15.03
CA GLY A 12 -12.11 9.15 14.63
C GLY A 12 -12.76 8.24 13.57
N VAL A 13 -12.16 7.07 13.31
CA VAL A 13 -12.82 6.03 12.49
C VAL A 13 -13.71 5.22 13.43
N PRO A 14 -15.01 5.05 13.13
CA PRO A 14 -15.91 4.28 14.00
C PRO A 14 -15.45 2.83 14.17
N GLU A 15 -15.50 2.32 15.40
CA GLU A 15 -15.13 0.92 15.71
C GLU A 15 -16.00 -0.07 14.92
N GLN A 16 -17.31 0.19 14.83
CA GLN A 16 -18.22 -0.63 14.02
C GLN A 16 -17.80 -0.73 12.56
N LEU A 17 -17.28 0.35 11.97
CA LEU A 17 -16.81 0.32 10.58
C LEU A 17 -15.57 -0.58 10.42
N LEU A 18 -14.67 -0.59 11.41
CA LEU A 18 -13.50 -1.47 11.44
C LEU A 18 -13.93 -2.94 11.55
N ASP A 19 -14.90 -3.22 12.42
CA ASP A 19 -15.46 -4.56 12.60
C ASP A 19 -16.18 -5.07 11.35
N ASP A 20 -17.03 -4.24 10.74
CA ASP A 20 -17.78 -4.58 9.52
C ASP A 20 -16.82 -4.87 8.36
N THR A 21 -15.81 -4.00 8.19
CA THR A 21 -14.78 -4.19 7.16
C THR A 21 -14.02 -5.48 7.39
N MET A 22 -13.62 -5.75 8.62
CA MET A 22 -12.90 -6.98 8.94
C MET A 22 -13.75 -8.23 8.76
N ALA A 23 -15.04 -8.18 9.12
CA ALA A 23 -15.97 -9.28 8.87
C ALA A 23 -16.11 -9.56 7.36
N ALA A 24 -16.22 -8.52 6.53
CA ALA A 24 -16.25 -8.65 5.07
C ALA A 24 -14.96 -9.28 4.52
N GLN A 25 -13.80 -8.85 5.01
CA GLN A 25 -12.50 -9.40 4.59
C GLN A 25 -12.37 -10.87 4.97
N ARG A 26 -12.71 -11.25 6.21
CA ARG A 26 -12.74 -12.66 6.63
C ARG A 26 -13.69 -13.50 5.78
N ALA A 27 -14.88 -12.98 5.47
CA ALA A 27 -15.85 -13.68 4.63
C ALA A 27 -15.30 -13.95 3.23
N PHE A 28 -14.64 -12.95 2.61
CA PHE A 28 -13.98 -13.13 1.32
C PHE A 28 -12.83 -14.14 1.37
N PHE A 29 -11.91 -14.01 2.34
CA PHE A 29 -10.74 -14.90 2.43
C PHE A 29 -11.10 -16.36 2.79
N SER A 30 -12.28 -16.57 3.40
CA SER A 30 -12.85 -17.90 3.67
C SER A 30 -13.44 -18.58 2.43
N LEU A 31 -13.60 -17.88 1.30
CA LEU A 31 -14.10 -18.48 0.06
C LEU A 31 -13.10 -19.50 -0.50
N PRO A 32 -13.57 -20.51 -1.27
CA PRO A 32 -12.70 -21.39 -2.03
C PRO A 32 -11.76 -20.60 -2.95
N LEU A 33 -10.52 -21.07 -3.12
CA LEU A 33 -9.52 -20.40 -3.95
C LEU A 33 -10.03 -20.05 -5.35
N GLU A 34 -10.80 -20.94 -5.97
CA GLU A 34 -11.41 -20.70 -7.28
C GLU A 34 -12.28 -19.43 -7.31
N GLN A 35 -13.06 -19.18 -6.24
CA GLN A 35 -13.89 -17.98 -6.12
C GLN A 35 -13.04 -16.72 -5.92
N LYS A 36 -12.00 -16.80 -5.07
CA LYS A 36 -11.06 -15.68 -4.85
C LYS A 36 -10.32 -15.30 -6.13
N MET A 37 -9.90 -16.30 -6.91
CA MET A 37 -9.20 -16.12 -8.19
C MET A 37 -10.07 -15.51 -9.30
N ARG A 38 -11.40 -15.42 -9.16
CA ARG A 38 -12.26 -14.74 -10.15
C ARG A 38 -11.96 -13.24 -10.27
N ILE A 39 -11.41 -12.66 -9.22
CA ILE A 39 -10.95 -11.27 -9.19
C ILE A 39 -9.43 -11.21 -9.07
N ALA A 40 -8.69 -12.19 -9.62
CA ALA A 40 -7.24 -12.17 -9.63
C ALA A 40 -6.70 -10.85 -10.21
N VAL A 41 -5.54 -10.40 -9.71
CA VAL A 41 -4.97 -9.10 -10.08
C VAL A 41 -4.98 -8.84 -11.59
N ASN A 42 -5.51 -7.68 -11.98
CA ASN A 42 -5.57 -7.25 -13.38
C ASN A 42 -4.33 -6.41 -13.77
N LYS A 43 -4.34 -5.86 -14.99
CA LYS A 43 -3.27 -4.98 -15.51
C LYS A 43 -3.02 -3.71 -14.67
N TYR A 44 -4.00 -3.27 -13.90
CA TYR A 44 -3.91 -2.14 -12.96
C TYR A 44 -3.45 -2.56 -11.58
N TYR A 45 -3.17 -3.85 -11.38
CA TYR A 45 -2.83 -4.44 -10.11
C TYR A 45 -3.93 -4.25 -9.05
N ARG A 46 -5.19 -4.35 -9.49
CA ARG A 46 -6.37 -4.40 -8.60
C ARG A 46 -6.87 -5.82 -8.50
N GLY A 47 -7.30 -6.27 -7.33
CA GLY A 47 -7.86 -7.61 -7.11
C GLY A 47 -6.97 -8.51 -6.25
N TYR A 48 -7.23 -9.81 -6.29
CA TYR A 48 -6.69 -10.83 -5.40
C TYR A 48 -5.33 -11.38 -5.85
N THR A 49 -4.42 -11.56 -4.90
CA THR A 49 -3.17 -12.33 -5.06
C THR A 49 -3.16 -13.56 -4.16
N PRO A 50 -2.80 -14.74 -4.69
CA PRO A 50 -2.67 -15.95 -3.89
C PRO A 50 -1.38 -15.94 -3.05
N MET A 51 -1.29 -16.90 -2.12
CA MET A 51 -0.06 -17.21 -1.38
C MET A 51 1.16 -17.28 -2.31
N ALA A 52 2.29 -16.74 -1.83
CA ALA A 52 3.58 -16.72 -2.53
C ALA A 52 3.65 -15.92 -3.84
N GLU A 53 2.70 -15.01 -4.10
CA GLU A 53 2.77 -14.10 -5.25
C GLU A 53 3.91 -13.07 -5.10
N GLU A 54 4.08 -12.51 -3.90
CA GLU A 54 5.13 -11.54 -3.59
C GLU A 54 6.37 -12.22 -2.99
N THR A 55 7.54 -11.61 -3.18
CA THR A 55 8.77 -11.95 -2.45
C THR A 55 9.46 -10.67 -2.00
N LEU A 56 9.15 -10.19 -0.80
CA LEU A 56 9.72 -8.94 -0.26
C LEU A 56 11.17 -9.09 0.24
N ASP A 57 11.54 -10.27 0.76
CA ASP A 57 12.91 -10.59 1.21
C ASP A 57 13.39 -11.93 0.61
N PRO A 58 14.00 -11.90 -0.60
CA PRO A 58 14.49 -13.11 -1.27
C PRO A 58 15.65 -13.79 -0.54
N SER A 59 16.29 -13.10 0.42
CA SER A 59 17.32 -13.70 1.27
C SER A 59 16.74 -14.65 2.32
N ARG A 60 15.46 -14.45 2.70
CA ARG A 60 14.75 -15.25 3.69
C ARG A 60 13.82 -16.30 3.10
N SER A 61 13.06 -15.94 2.07
CA SER A 61 12.18 -16.88 1.37
C SER A 61 12.39 -16.77 -0.12
N ARG A 62 12.86 -17.87 -0.74
CA ARG A 62 12.85 -18.01 -2.20
C ARG A 62 11.55 -18.61 -2.74
N ARG A 63 10.64 -18.99 -1.84
CA ARG A 63 9.36 -19.64 -2.18
C ARG A 63 8.19 -18.66 -2.19
N GLY A 64 8.44 -17.37 -1.99
CA GLY A 64 7.42 -16.35 -1.79
C GLY A 64 7.02 -16.18 -0.33
N ASP A 65 6.31 -15.08 -0.07
CA ASP A 65 5.78 -14.75 1.24
C ASP A 65 4.49 -15.54 1.52
N THR A 66 4.26 -15.89 2.79
CA THR A 66 3.13 -16.73 3.23
C THR A 66 1.91 -15.89 3.60
N HIS A 67 1.50 -15.02 2.68
CA HIS A 67 0.26 -14.24 2.76
C HIS A 67 -0.45 -14.28 1.42
N GLU A 68 -1.77 -14.13 1.49
CA GLU A 68 -2.60 -13.79 0.34
C GLU A 68 -3.13 -12.36 0.55
N GLY A 69 -3.47 -11.67 -0.54
CA GLY A 69 -3.80 -10.26 -0.50
C GLY A 69 -4.94 -9.88 -1.45
N ILE A 70 -5.51 -8.71 -1.21
CA ILE A 70 -6.42 -8.06 -2.16
C ILE A 70 -6.08 -6.57 -2.24
N TYR A 71 -5.89 -6.08 -3.46
CA TYR A 71 -5.42 -4.73 -3.73
C TYR A 71 -6.56 -3.87 -4.25
N TYR A 72 -6.81 -2.78 -3.53
CA TYR A 72 -7.72 -1.72 -3.89
C TYR A 72 -6.96 -0.41 -4.00
N GLY A 73 -7.36 0.44 -4.94
CA GLY A 73 -6.86 1.81 -5.04
C GLY A 73 -8.01 2.79 -5.23
N ARG A 74 -7.66 4.07 -5.45
CA ARG A 74 -8.66 5.04 -5.90
C ARG A 74 -9.27 4.54 -7.21
N HIS A 75 -10.60 4.59 -7.29
CA HIS A 75 -11.30 4.19 -8.50
C HIS A 75 -10.94 5.15 -9.65
N VAL A 76 -10.59 4.58 -10.79
CA VAL A 76 -10.33 5.31 -12.02
C VAL A 76 -11.13 4.64 -13.12
N GLU A 77 -11.94 5.43 -13.82
CA GLU A 77 -12.81 4.94 -14.89
C GLU A 77 -11.99 4.38 -16.05
N GLU A 78 -12.40 3.22 -16.57
CA GLU A 78 -11.76 2.61 -17.74
C GLU A 78 -11.83 3.56 -18.95
N GLY A 79 -10.73 3.68 -19.68
CA GLY A 79 -10.66 4.53 -20.88
C GLY A 79 -10.46 6.03 -20.61
N SER A 80 -10.44 6.46 -19.36
CA SER A 80 -10.06 7.83 -19.00
C SER A 80 -8.58 8.12 -19.32
N GLU A 81 -8.20 9.40 -19.43
CA GLU A 81 -6.79 9.79 -19.59
C GLU A 81 -5.92 9.29 -18.43
N GLU A 82 -6.48 9.30 -17.22
CA GLU A 82 -5.78 8.82 -16.04
C GLU A 82 -5.57 7.30 -16.06
N ALA A 83 -6.50 6.53 -16.63
CA ALA A 83 -6.36 5.08 -16.79
C ALA A 83 -5.25 4.65 -17.76
N LYS A 84 -4.61 5.61 -18.43
CA LYS A 84 -3.40 5.38 -19.23
C LYS A 84 -2.14 5.33 -18.37
N LEU A 85 -2.19 5.88 -17.15
CA LEU A 85 -1.09 5.77 -16.20
C LEU A 85 -1.00 4.34 -15.66
N PRO A 86 0.21 3.79 -15.47
CA PRO A 86 0.39 2.49 -14.82
C PRO A 86 -0.32 2.43 -13.47
N LEU A 87 -0.89 1.27 -13.12
CA LEU A 87 -1.57 1.04 -11.84
C LEU A 87 -2.84 1.89 -11.60
N HIS A 88 -3.37 2.59 -12.60
CA HIS A 88 -4.60 3.40 -12.50
C HIS A 88 -5.72 2.78 -13.31
N GLY A 89 -6.76 2.29 -12.65
CA GLY A 89 -7.94 1.73 -13.32
C GLY A 89 -9.00 1.25 -12.33
N PRO A 90 -10.07 0.61 -12.82
CA PRO A 90 -11.18 0.19 -11.98
C PRO A 90 -10.77 -0.92 -11.01
N ASN A 91 -11.33 -0.84 -9.80
CA ASN A 91 -11.24 -1.91 -8.80
C ASN A 91 -12.04 -3.15 -9.23
N GLN A 92 -11.62 -4.33 -8.77
CA GLN A 92 -12.35 -5.59 -8.94
C GLN A 92 -13.04 -5.96 -7.62
N TRP A 93 -14.33 -6.22 -7.66
CA TRP A 93 -15.13 -6.51 -6.46
C TRP A 93 -15.58 -7.97 -6.43
N PRO A 94 -15.60 -8.62 -5.24
CA PRO A 94 -16.27 -9.91 -5.09
C PRO A 94 -17.74 -9.82 -5.51
N ASP A 95 -18.29 -10.95 -5.94
CA ASP A 95 -19.73 -11.05 -6.24
C ASP A 95 -20.55 -10.74 -4.98
N GLU A 96 -21.49 -9.79 -5.10
CA GLU A 96 -22.38 -9.35 -4.02
C GLU A 96 -23.21 -10.52 -3.47
N ALA A 97 -23.51 -11.53 -4.29
CA ALA A 97 -24.21 -12.73 -3.84
C ALA A 97 -23.34 -13.66 -2.98
N LEU A 98 -22.01 -13.60 -3.12
CA LEU A 98 -21.07 -14.41 -2.35
C LEU A 98 -20.64 -13.71 -1.06
N VAL A 99 -20.42 -12.39 -1.12
CA VAL A 99 -20.00 -11.58 0.04
C VAL A 99 -20.80 -10.28 0.08
N PRO A 100 -22.08 -10.32 0.51
CA PRO A 100 -22.93 -9.15 0.55
C PRO A 100 -22.33 -8.00 1.37
N GLY A 101 -22.41 -6.78 0.85
CA GLY A 101 -21.91 -5.57 1.50
C GLY A 101 -20.39 -5.39 1.47
N TYR A 102 -19.62 -6.31 0.87
CA TYR A 102 -18.15 -6.25 0.86
C TYR A 102 -17.63 -4.92 0.29
N ARG A 103 -18.16 -4.52 -0.87
CA ARG A 103 -17.77 -3.28 -1.53
C ARG A 103 -18.05 -2.07 -0.66
N ALA A 104 -19.28 -1.97 -0.15
CA ALA A 104 -19.72 -0.83 0.66
C ALA A 104 -18.87 -0.67 1.93
N ALA A 105 -18.58 -1.77 2.63
CA ALA A 105 -17.72 -1.74 3.82
C ALA A 105 -16.29 -1.31 3.48
N THR A 106 -15.72 -1.84 2.39
CA THR A 106 -14.35 -1.52 1.96
C THR A 106 -14.21 -0.07 1.50
N GLU A 107 -15.17 0.46 0.72
CA GLU A 107 -15.19 1.87 0.29
C GLU A 107 -15.34 2.81 1.49
N ALA A 108 -16.25 2.52 2.43
CA ALA A 108 -16.42 3.31 3.65
C ALA A 108 -15.15 3.33 4.53
N TYR A 109 -14.47 2.18 4.67
CA TYR A 109 -13.18 2.10 5.35
C TYR A 109 -12.11 2.96 4.67
N TRP A 110 -12.02 2.88 3.34
CA TRP A 110 -11.07 3.67 2.56
C TRP A 110 -11.30 5.17 2.76
N GLU A 111 -12.54 5.65 2.68
CA GLU A 111 -12.85 7.07 2.88
C GLU A 111 -12.50 7.54 4.30
N ALA A 112 -12.91 6.78 5.32
CA ALA A 112 -12.67 7.13 6.71
C ALA A 112 -11.17 7.17 7.06
N THR A 113 -10.39 6.21 6.56
CA THR A 113 -8.95 6.13 6.80
C THR A 113 -8.16 7.11 5.94
N ALA A 114 -8.59 7.39 4.71
CA ALA A 114 -8.01 8.46 3.89
C ALA A 114 -8.14 9.82 4.58
N ALA A 115 -9.28 10.10 5.23
CA ALA A 115 -9.47 11.31 6.02
C ALA A 115 -8.47 11.43 7.19
N VAL A 116 -8.12 10.31 7.84
CA VAL A 116 -7.04 10.25 8.85
C VAL A 116 -5.70 10.57 8.20
N GLY A 117 -5.40 9.97 7.06
CA GLY A 117 -4.20 10.24 6.25
C GLY A 117 -4.02 11.73 6.00
N PHE A 118 -5.01 12.41 5.41
CA PHE A 118 -4.95 13.85 5.15
C PHE A 118 -4.70 14.69 6.40
N ARG A 119 -5.28 14.34 7.56
CA ARG A 119 -5.01 15.03 8.83
C ARG A 119 -3.56 14.86 9.27
N LEU A 120 -3.03 13.64 9.21
CA LEU A 120 -1.64 13.36 9.56
C LEU A 120 -0.66 14.08 8.63
N LEU A 121 -0.92 14.12 7.33
CA LEU A 121 -0.08 14.88 6.39
C LEU A 121 -0.07 16.37 6.68
N ARG A 122 -1.22 16.94 7.03
CA ARG A 122 -1.30 18.35 7.44
C ARG A 122 -0.45 18.62 8.68
N LEU A 123 -0.49 17.73 9.67
CA LEU A 123 0.35 17.84 10.87
C LEU A 123 1.85 17.72 10.55
N LEU A 124 2.22 16.79 9.66
CA LEU A 124 3.60 16.63 9.19
C LEU A 124 4.07 17.89 8.45
N GLY A 125 3.26 18.43 7.54
CA GLY A 125 3.56 19.68 6.84
C GLY A 125 3.82 20.83 7.82
N LEU A 126 2.92 21.03 8.79
CA LEU A 126 3.10 22.04 9.83
C LEU A 126 4.39 21.84 10.64
N SER A 127 4.73 20.59 10.99
CA SER A 127 5.95 20.27 11.73
C SER A 127 7.25 20.56 10.95
N LEU A 128 7.16 20.56 9.62
CA LEU A 128 8.26 20.90 8.71
C LEU A 128 8.29 22.40 8.37
N GLY A 129 7.44 23.21 9.00
CA GLY A 129 7.32 24.64 8.71
C GLY A 129 6.64 24.93 7.37
N LEU A 130 6.00 23.92 6.78
CA LEU A 130 5.27 24.05 5.52
C LEU A 130 3.85 24.52 5.87
N GLY A 131 3.33 25.46 5.07
CA GLY A 131 1.98 25.97 5.27
C GLY A 131 0.94 24.84 5.26
N ALA A 132 -0.22 25.08 5.88
CA ALA A 132 -1.26 24.06 6.06
C ALA A 132 -1.81 23.44 4.75
N GLY A 133 -1.50 24.01 3.58
CA GLY A 133 -1.88 23.50 2.26
C GLY A 133 -0.79 22.71 1.52
N ALA A 134 0.42 22.60 2.07
CA ALA A 134 1.51 21.85 1.44
C ALA A 134 1.34 20.35 1.76
N LEU A 135 0.63 19.64 0.89
CA LEU A 135 0.40 18.21 1.03
C LEU A 135 1.60 17.43 0.47
N PHE A 136 2.48 17.02 1.36
CA PHE A 136 3.48 15.98 1.08
C PHE A 136 2.84 14.65 1.45
N SER A 137 2.45 13.88 0.45
CA SER A 137 1.85 12.55 0.64
C SER A 137 2.86 11.56 1.21
N ALA A 138 2.77 11.36 2.51
CA ALA A 138 3.49 10.31 3.22
C ALA A 138 2.61 9.09 3.38
N LEU A 139 3.20 7.92 3.10
CA LEU A 139 2.63 6.61 3.36
C LEU A 139 2.12 6.54 4.81
N LEU A 140 0.87 6.12 5.00
CA LEU A 140 0.26 5.80 6.28
C LEU A 140 -0.03 4.31 6.29
N TYR A 141 0.79 3.49 6.95
CA TYR A 141 0.32 2.17 7.36
C TYR A 141 -0.77 2.40 8.41
N ALA A 142 -1.96 1.86 8.19
CA ALA A 142 -2.99 1.76 9.20
C ALA A 142 -3.27 0.27 9.37
N ALA A 143 -2.33 -0.48 9.95
CA ALA A 143 -2.69 -1.82 10.39
C ALA A 143 -3.60 -1.67 11.60
N HIS A 144 -4.90 -1.83 11.36
CA HIS A 144 -5.73 -2.43 12.38
C HIS A 144 -5.32 -3.91 12.46
N ASP A 145 -4.55 -4.28 13.49
CA ASP A 145 -4.31 -5.70 13.78
C ASP A 145 -5.57 -6.22 14.47
N CYS A 146 -6.49 -6.77 13.67
CA CYS A 146 -7.74 -7.34 14.16
C CYS A 146 -7.54 -8.66 14.91
N THR A 147 -6.31 -9.16 14.96
CA THR A 147 -5.94 -10.29 15.78
C THR A 147 -4.97 -9.76 16.84
N ALA A 148 -5.12 -10.11 18.11
CA ALA A 148 -4.15 -9.70 19.15
C ALA A 148 -2.76 -10.39 18.97
N THR A 149 -2.42 -10.78 17.75
CA THR A 149 -1.24 -11.55 17.38
C THR A 149 -0.11 -10.61 16.99
N ALA A 150 0.83 -10.40 17.91
CA ALA A 150 2.06 -9.65 17.63
C ALA A 150 2.91 -10.37 16.57
N ALA A 151 2.95 -9.81 15.36
CA ALA A 151 3.77 -10.35 14.26
C ALA A 151 4.59 -9.26 13.54
N LEU A 152 4.17 -7.99 13.62
CA LEU A 152 4.90 -6.88 13.01
C LEU A 152 6.22 -6.65 13.76
N GLN A 153 7.30 -6.51 12.99
CA GLN A 153 8.61 -6.15 13.50
C GLN A 153 9.20 -5.00 12.68
N ILE A 154 9.92 -4.11 13.35
CA ILE A 154 10.63 -2.98 12.76
C ILE A 154 12.14 -3.12 12.99
N CYS A 155 12.94 -2.65 12.05
CA CYS A 155 14.39 -2.64 12.15
C CYS A 155 14.89 -1.25 12.56
N THR A 156 15.55 -1.12 13.72
CA THR A 156 15.87 0.20 14.29
C THR A 156 17.20 0.81 13.81
N ASP A 157 18.14 -0.02 13.37
CA ASP A 157 19.52 0.37 13.06
C ASP A 157 20.09 -0.41 11.84
N GLY A 158 19.20 -1.01 11.04
CA GLY A 158 19.58 -1.89 9.93
C GLY A 158 19.95 -3.32 10.35
N ALA A 159 20.02 -3.62 11.65
CA ALA A 159 20.35 -4.96 12.15
C ALA A 159 19.36 -5.50 13.20
N THR A 160 18.89 -4.63 14.09
CA THR A 160 18.10 -4.98 15.28
C THR A 160 16.61 -4.94 14.96
N TRP A 161 15.96 -6.11 14.95
CA TRP A 161 14.52 -6.25 14.78
C TRP A 161 13.79 -6.23 16.12
N ARG A 162 12.77 -5.38 16.25
CA ARG A 162 11.92 -5.28 17.45
C ARG A 162 10.47 -5.53 17.09
N GLY A 163 9.77 -6.28 17.93
CA GLY A 163 8.32 -6.45 17.82
C GLY A 163 7.58 -5.13 18.04
N VAL A 164 6.48 -4.97 17.32
CA VAL A 164 5.48 -3.93 17.56
C VAL A 164 4.26 -4.60 18.15
N ASP A 165 3.98 -4.29 19.40
CA ASP A 165 2.81 -4.85 20.09
C ASP A 165 1.52 -4.30 19.47
N PRO A 166 0.51 -5.14 19.23
CA PRO A 166 -0.82 -4.69 18.84
C PRO A 166 -1.38 -3.75 19.90
N LEU A 167 -1.78 -2.54 19.50
CA LEU A 167 -2.42 -1.55 20.36
C LEU A 167 -3.89 -1.43 19.95
N PRO A 168 -4.84 -1.94 20.76
CA PRO A 168 -6.27 -1.83 20.46
C PRO A 168 -6.70 -0.37 20.22
N GLY A 169 -7.55 -0.15 19.22
CA GLY A 169 -8.05 1.19 18.87
C GLY A 169 -7.00 2.15 18.31
N CYS A 170 -5.82 1.65 17.93
CA CYS A 170 -4.75 2.46 17.35
C CYS A 170 -4.41 2.02 15.94
N PHE A 171 -4.02 2.97 15.10
CA PHE A 171 -3.32 2.70 13.84
C PHE A 171 -1.82 2.78 14.03
N ILE A 172 -1.09 1.78 13.53
CA ILE A 172 0.38 1.79 13.50
C ILE A 172 0.86 2.45 12.21
N VAL A 173 1.39 3.67 12.34
CA VAL A 173 1.83 4.54 11.24
C VAL A 173 3.35 4.52 11.09
N ASN A 174 3.83 4.24 9.90
CA ASN A 174 5.23 4.37 9.51
C ASN A 174 5.41 5.48 8.46
N ILE A 175 6.66 5.85 8.19
CA ILE A 175 7.02 6.77 7.12
C ILE A 175 7.51 5.97 5.91
N GLY A 176 7.07 6.34 4.71
CA GLY A 176 7.53 5.75 3.45
C GLY A 176 8.66 6.54 2.77
N ASP A 177 9.16 5.98 1.67
CA ASP A 177 10.33 6.49 0.93
C ASP A 177 10.14 7.91 0.42
N MET A 178 8.94 8.30 -0.01
CA MET A 178 8.68 9.64 -0.57
C MET A 178 8.90 10.74 0.47
N LEU A 179 8.37 10.58 1.69
CA LEU A 179 8.62 11.53 2.77
C LEU A 179 10.07 11.48 3.27
N CYS A 180 10.71 10.32 3.25
CA CYS A 180 12.15 10.21 3.53
C CYS A 180 12.95 11.07 2.54
N ARG A 181 12.64 10.99 1.24
CA ARG A 181 13.30 11.78 0.20
C ARG A 181 13.00 13.28 0.32
N TRP A 182 11.74 13.67 0.49
CA TRP A 182 11.36 15.08 0.70
C TRP A 182 12.07 15.70 1.91
N THR A 183 12.16 14.95 3.01
CA THR A 183 12.82 15.43 4.23
C THR A 183 14.33 15.17 4.25
N ASN A 184 14.92 14.83 3.10
CA ASN A 184 16.34 14.58 2.93
C ASN A 184 16.90 13.61 3.99
N GLY A 185 16.11 12.58 4.35
CA GLY A 185 16.48 11.55 5.31
C GLY A 185 16.30 11.94 6.77
N ARG A 186 15.70 13.10 7.09
CA ARG A 186 15.34 13.48 8.47
C ARG A 186 14.27 12.56 9.04
N TYR A 187 13.24 12.23 8.25
CA TYR A 187 12.30 11.15 8.56
C TYR A 187 12.72 9.89 7.84
N LYS A 188 12.78 8.76 8.55
CA LYS A 188 13.32 7.52 8.03
C LYS A 188 12.21 6.60 7.55
N SER A 189 12.38 6.07 6.34
CA SER A 189 11.64 4.91 5.88
C SER A 189 12.19 3.67 6.58
N THR A 190 11.44 3.15 7.54
CA THR A 190 11.90 2.09 8.43
C THR A 190 11.61 0.72 7.81
N LEU A 191 12.63 -0.12 7.70
CA LEU A 191 12.44 -1.52 7.33
C LEU A 191 11.53 -2.22 8.34
N HIS A 192 10.53 -2.93 7.84
CA HIS A 192 9.57 -3.66 8.65
C HIS A 192 9.27 -5.01 7.99
N ARG A 193 8.82 -5.96 8.80
CA ARG A 193 8.44 -7.31 8.35
C ARG A 193 7.33 -7.87 9.23
N VAL A 194 6.67 -8.90 8.73
CA VAL A 194 5.72 -9.69 9.52
C VAL A 194 6.30 -11.09 9.72
N VAL A 195 6.41 -11.52 10.96
CA VAL A 195 6.79 -12.89 11.33
C VAL A 195 5.69 -13.47 12.20
N ASN A 196 4.83 -14.29 11.59
CA ASN A 196 3.78 -14.97 12.32
C ASN A 196 4.30 -16.29 12.92
N THR A 197 4.48 -16.32 14.24
CA THR A 197 4.96 -17.51 14.98
C THR A 197 3.83 -18.30 15.65
N THR A 198 2.58 -17.83 15.55
CA THR A 198 1.47 -18.38 16.34
C THR A 198 0.78 -19.58 15.69
N GLY A 199 1.00 -19.80 14.40
CA GLY A 199 0.30 -20.81 13.60
C GLY A 199 -1.18 -20.50 13.37
N ARG A 200 -1.66 -19.32 13.80
CA ARG A 200 -3.03 -18.84 13.56
C ARG A 200 -3.02 -17.83 12.42
N GLU A 201 -4.15 -17.71 11.73
CA GLU A 201 -4.33 -16.63 10.75
C GLU A 201 -4.23 -15.26 11.41
N ARG A 202 -3.70 -14.30 10.66
CA ARG A 202 -3.59 -12.89 11.04
C ARG A 202 -4.10 -12.05 9.88
N TYR A 203 -4.95 -11.07 10.20
CA TYR A 203 -5.51 -10.15 9.22
C TYR A 203 -4.98 -8.74 9.48
N SER A 204 -4.67 -8.01 8.41
CA SER A 204 -4.29 -6.60 8.46
C SER A 204 -4.84 -5.88 7.24
N LEU A 205 -5.19 -4.61 7.41
CA LEU A 205 -5.75 -3.75 6.37
C LEU A 205 -4.82 -2.57 6.06
N PRO A 206 -3.63 -2.82 5.48
CA PRO A 206 -2.68 -1.77 5.19
C PRO A 206 -3.28 -0.77 4.19
N LEU A 207 -3.26 0.50 4.54
CA LEU A 207 -3.46 1.59 3.60
C LEU A 207 -2.08 2.08 3.13
N PHE A 208 -1.99 2.54 1.89
CA PHE A 208 -0.82 3.22 1.36
C PHE A 208 -1.28 4.58 0.85
N PHE A 209 -0.67 5.64 1.37
CA PHE A 209 -1.06 7.02 1.06
C PHE A 209 0.04 7.69 0.26
N GLU A 210 -0.12 7.69 -1.05
CA GLU A 210 0.94 8.00 -2.01
C GLU A 210 0.76 9.37 -2.68
N PRO A 211 1.84 9.97 -3.21
CA PRO A 211 1.74 11.13 -4.07
C PRO A 211 0.98 10.82 -5.36
N ASN A 212 0.53 11.87 -6.03
CA ASN A 212 0.13 11.75 -7.43
C ASN A 212 1.28 11.13 -8.23
N PHE A 213 0.96 10.29 -9.19
CA PHE A 213 1.93 9.49 -9.95
C PHE A 213 3.02 10.36 -10.62
N ASP A 214 2.65 11.55 -11.10
CA ASP A 214 3.53 12.52 -11.76
C ASP A 214 4.23 13.49 -10.79
N ALA A 215 3.96 13.40 -9.48
CA ALA A 215 4.54 14.31 -8.51
C ALA A 215 6.07 14.16 -8.47
N LEU A 216 6.78 15.25 -8.77
CA LEU A 216 8.23 15.32 -8.66
C LEU A 216 8.65 15.43 -7.20
N VAL A 217 9.43 14.46 -6.73
CA VAL A 217 9.96 14.39 -5.37
C VAL A 217 11.39 14.91 -5.37
N VAL A 218 11.58 16.09 -4.79
CA VAL A 218 12.87 16.75 -4.56
C VAL A 218 13.03 17.05 -3.07
N ALA A 219 14.25 17.03 -2.55
CA ALA A 219 14.47 17.41 -1.15
C ALA A 219 13.98 18.84 -0.89
N LEU A 220 13.30 19.04 0.25
CA LEU A 220 12.88 20.35 0.72
C LEU A 220 14.11 21.15 1.13
N ASP A 221 14.18 22.41 0.71
CA ASP A 221 15.30 23.32 1.04
C ASP A 221 15.53 23.39 2.55
N SER A 222 14.46 23.42 3.35
CA SER A 222 14.53 23.44 4.82
C SER A 222 15.08 22.15 5.45
N CYS A 223 15.24 21.09 4.66
CA CYS A 223 15.79 19.80 5.06
C CYS A 223 17.18 19.53 4.47
N VAL A 224 17.73 20.45 3.67
CA VAL A 224 19.10 20.38 3.17
C VAL A 224 19.96 21.33 4.00
N GLU A 225 21.08 20.84 4.54
CA GLU A 225 22.01 21.70 5.29
C GLU A 225 22.63 22.76 4.36
N GLU A 226 22.85 23.96 4.89
CA GLU A 226 23.39 25.08 4.10
C GLU A 226 24.74 24.71 3.48
N GLY A 227 24.86 24.90 2.17
CA GLY A 227 26.06 24.55 1.40
C GLY A 227 26.23 23.05 1.08
N GLN A 228 25.27 22.19 1.45
CA GLN A 228 25.27 20.77 1.07
C GLN A 228 24.36 20.51 -0.13
N ALA A 229 24.66 19.43 -0.85
CA ALA A 229 23.76 18.90 -1.88
C ALA A 229 22.72 17.96 -1.26
N PRO A 230 21.52 17.81 -1.86
CA PRO A 230 20.55 16.79 -1.47
C PRO A 230 21.14 15.38 -1.47
N LEU A 231 20.75 14.55 -0.49
CA LEU A 231 21.21 13.16 -0.38
C LEU A 231 20.62 12.26 -1.45
N PHE A 232 19.45 12.61 -1.97
CA PHE A 232 18.72 11.80 -2.96
C PHE A 232 18.55 12.58 -4.26
N PRO A 233 18.75 11.95 -5.43
CA PRO A 233 18.42 12.57 -6.69
C PRO A 233 16.89 12.76 -6.82
N PRO A 234 16.43 13.76 -7.59
CA PRO A 234 15.03 13.91 -7.96
C PRO A 234 14.47 12.64 -8.61
N ILE A 235 13.21 12.31 -8.30
CA ILE A 235 12.48 11.19 -8.90
C ILE A 235 10.98 11.51 -8.87
N THR A 236 10.20 11.02 -9.83
CA THR A 236 8.73 11.08 -9.70
C THR A 236 8.22 9.96 -8.79
N ALA A 237 7.06 10.17 -8.16
CA ALA A 237 6.43 9.13 -7.34
C ALA A 237 6.15 7.85 -8.15
N GLY A 238 5.68 8.01 -9.39
CA GLY A 238 5.39 6.92 -10.32
C GLY A 238 6.63 6.12 -10.71
N GLU A 239 7.75 6.77 -11.01
CA GLU A 239 9.02 6.06 -11.28
C GLU A 239 9.44 5.20 -10.09
N HIS A 240 9.44 5.76 -8.88
CA HIS A 240 9.79 5.01 -7.67
C HIS A 240 8.81 3.85 -7.42
N LEU A 241 7.51 4.09 -7.58
CA LEU A 241 6.47 3.08 -7.40
C LEU A 241 6.68 1.89 -8.35
N LEU A 242 6.94 2.16 -9.63
CA LEU A 242 7.22 1.13 -10.63
C LEU A 242 8.50 0.36 -10.31
N GLU A 243 9.57 1.03 -9.88
CA GLU A 243 10.79 0.34 -9.41
C GLU A 243 10.50 -0.61 -8.26
N ARG A 244 9.68 -0.20 -7.28
CA ARG A 244 9.29 -1.07 -6.16
C ARG A 244 8.46 -2.26 -6.64
N TYR A 245 7.51 -2.03 -7.55
CA TYR A 245 6.66 -3.09 -8.07
C TYR A 245 7.44 -4.14 -8.86
N HIS A 246 8.35 -3.71 -9.74
CA HIS A 246 9.25 -4.60 -10.48
C HIS A 246 10.18 -5.41 -9.57
N ALA A 247 10.55 -4.88 -8.41
CA ALA A 247 11.44 -5.56 -7.47
C ALA A 247 10.72 -6.62 -6.61
N THR A 248 9.41 -6.52 -6.41
CA THR A 248 8.68 -7.26 -5.35
C THR A 248 7.63 -8.24 -5.87
N HIS A 249 6.98 -7.93 -6.99
CA HIS A 249 5.88 -8.73 -7.54
C HIS A 249 6.36 -9.58 -8.71
N ALA A 250 6.39 -10.90 -8.54
CA ALA A 250 6.95 -11.83 -9.52
C ALA A 250 6.23 -11.80 -10.89
N GLY A 251 4.97 -11.36 -10.92
CA GLY A 251 4.15 -11.23 -12.14
C GLY A 251 4.15 -9.84 -12.79
N TYR A 252 4.68 -8.81 -12.12
CA TYR A 252 4.60 -7.44 -12.61
C TYR A 252 5.51 -7.22 -13.82
N GLY A 253 4.90 -6.90 -14.97
CA GLY A 253 5.57 -6.80 -16.28
C GLY A 253 5.21 -7.94 -17.25
N LYS A 254 4.88 -9.15 -16.76
CA LYS A 254 4.38 -10.25 -17.62
C LYS A 254 2.94 -10.03 -18.05
N ALA A 255 2.05 -9.67 -17.12
CA ALA A 255 0.64 -9.39 -17.43
C ALA A 255 0.48 -8.21 -18.43
N ALA A 256 1.32 -7.18 -18.29
CA ALA A 256 1.35 -6.04 -19.22
C ALA A 256 1.86 -6.46 -20.62
N ALA A 257 2.87 -7.33 -20.69
CA ALA A 257 3.43 -7.83 -21.94
C ALA A 257 2.53 -8.83 -22.66
N GLU A 258 1.87 -9.74 -21.94
CA GLU A 258 0.95 -10.74 -22.50
C GLU A 258 -0.30 -10.09 -23.12
N GLN A 259 -0.79 -8.98 -22.55
CA GLN A 259 -1.89 -8.22 -23.14
C GLN A 259 -1.46 -7.29 -24.27
N ALA A 260 -0.27 -6.67 -24.21
CA ALA A 260 0.28 -5.95 -25.37
C ALA A 260 0.47 -6.90 -26.57
N ALA A 261 0.89 -8.14 -26.31
CA ALA A 261 0.97 -9.19 -27.32
C ALA A 261 -0.42 -9.66 -27.79
N ALA A 262 -1.43 -9.76 -26.92
CA ALA A 262 -2.80 -10.09 -27.30
C ALA A 262 -3.44 -8.97 -28.15
N ALA A 263 -3.22 -7.70 -27.79
CA ALA A 263 -3.68 -6.54 -28.56
C ALA A 263 -2.97 -6.42 -29.92
N ALA A 264 -1.67 -6.74 -29.99
CA ALA A 264 -0.91 -6.80 -31.24
C ALA A 264 -1.21 -8.04 -32.09
N GLY A 265 -1.79 -9.08 -31.50
CA GLY A 265 -2.15 -10.35 -32.16
C GLY A 265 -3.53 -10.36 -32.84
N VAL A 266 -4.34 -9.32 -32.65
CA VAL A 266 -5.69 -9.21 -33.25
C VAL A 266 -5.64 -8.62 -34.68
N ASP A 267 -4.50 -8.11 -35.15
CA ASP A 267 -4.40 -7.39 -36.44
C ASP A 267 -3.84 -8.22 -37.62
N LYS A 268 -3.91 -9.56 -37.56
CA LYS A 268 -3.48 -10.44 -38.67
C LYS A 268 -4.42 -11.61 -38.96
N GLN A 269 -5.72 -11.36 -39.03
CA GLN A 269 -6.62 -12.18 -39.85
C GLN A 269 -7.70 -11.27 -40.42
N ASP A 270 -7.42 -10.66 -41.58
CA ASP A 270 -8.37 -10.54 -42.69
C ASP A 270 -7.69 -9.82 -43.87
N GLY A 271 -7.50 -10.57 -44.96
CA GLY A 271 -6.85 -10.11 -46.18
C GLY A 271 -6.65 -11.27 -47.13
N GLN A 272 -7.77 -11.79 -47.66
CA GLN A 272 -7.79 -12.50 -48.94
C GLN A 272 -7.53 -11.53 -50.09
#